data_AF-A0A2T6C1V9-F1
#
_entry.id   AF-A0A2T6C1V9-F1
#
_cell.length_a   1.000
_cell.length_b   1.000
_cell.length_c   1.000
_cell.angle_alpha   90.00
_cell.angle_beta   90.00
_cell.angle_gamma   90.00
#
_symmetry.space_group_name_H-M   'P 1'
#
loop_
_entity.id
_entity.type
_entity.pdbx_description
1 polymer ?
#
loop_
_entity_poly.entity_id
_entity_poly.type
_entity_poly.pdbx_seq_one_letter_code
_entity_poly.pdbx_strand_id
1 'polypeptide(L)'
;MIEKTKNILNKKHVLIIGKSEIERRNFINDLIVGLNFEVYRFPSNMKLFDEYYDFVKKKKLYEPWYKAKSYNGSQILDFHWDWISENNALIVMEEFEQMEESWRIELLRIYLNEIENRKKGEKKIHLIISQESENGLTEKLAKVIDIRENERRTEKQVVQQNLEIINI
;
A
#
# COMPACT_ATOMS: atom_id res chain seq x y z
N MET A 1 13.53 -3.77 -17.01
CA MET A 1 12.73 -2.89 -16.12
C MET A 1 12.14 -3.69 -14.96
N ILE A 2 11.40 -4.78 -15.24
CA ILE A 2 10.82 -5.69 -14.23
C ILE A 2 11.79 -6.07 -13.09
N GLU A 3 12.95 -6.65 -13.40
CA GLU A 3 13.90 -7.09 -12.36
C GLU A 3 14.43 -5.93 -11.48
N LYS A 4 14.61 -4.74 -12.07
CA LYS A 4 14.95 -3.53 -11.31
C LYS A 4 13.81 -3.18 -10.34
N THR A 5 12.57 -3.22 -10.81
CA THR A 5 11.38 -2.94 -9.99
C THR A 5 11.20 -3.98 -8.88
N LYS A 6 11.45 -5.28 -9.14
CA LYS A 6 11.44 -6.32 -8.09
C LYS A 6 12.43 -6.01 -6.96
N ASN A 7 13.65 -5.62 -7.32
CA ASN A 7 14.68 -5.23 -6.35
C ASN A 7 14.29 -3.99 -5.53
N ILE A 8 13.57 -3.05 -6.15
CA ILE A 8 13.02 -1.87 -5.47
C ILE A 8 11.91 -2.27 -4.50
N LEU A 9 10.97 -3.12 -4.92
CA LEU A 9 9.84 -3.58 -4.10
C LEU A 9 10.29 -4.24 -2.79
N ASN A 10 11.43 -4.92 -2.80
CA ASN A 10 12.04 -5.48 -1.59
C ASN A 10 12.39 -4.39 -0.55
N LYS A 11 12.69 -3.17 -1.00
CA LYS A 11 13.15 -2.04 -0.17
C LYS A 11 12.06 -1.00 0.08
N LYS A 12 11.21 -0.71 -0.91
CA LYS A 12 10.20 0.35 -0.88
C LYS A 12 8.84 -0.16 -1.35
N HIS A 13 7.78 0.60 -1.12
CA HIS A 13 6.55 0.48 -1.90
C HIS A 13 6.77 1.05 -3.31
N VAL A 14 5.93 0.68 -4.26
CA VAL A 14 6.07 1.07 -5.66
C VAL A 14 4.78 1.69 -6.17
N LEU A 15 4.90 2.87 -6.77
CA LEU A 15 3.86 3.54 -7.55
C LEU A 15 4.20 3.40 -9.05
N ILE A 16 3.31 2.79 -9.82
CA ILE A 16 3.44 2.64 -11.28
C ILE A 16 2.56 3.68 -11.96
N ILE A 17 3.15 4.50 -12.83
CA ILE A 17 2.47 5.56 -13.58
C ILE A 17 2.76 5.48 -15.08
N GLY A 18 2.00 6.23 -15.87
CA GLY A 18 2.12 6.26 -17.32
C GLY A 18 1.33 5.16 -18.01
N LYS A 19 1.39 5.14 -19.35
CA LYS A 19 0.69 4.21 -20.25
C LYS A 19 -0.82 4.12 -20.00
N SER A 20 -1.49 3.17 -20.67
CA SER A 20 -2.88 2.84 -20.41
C SER A 20 -3.05 1.95 -19.16
N GLU A 21 -4.27 1.88 -18.61
CA GLU A 21 -4.63 0.95 -17.53
C GLU A 21 -4.24 -0.50 -17.87
N ILE A 22 -4.50 -0.92 -19.11
CA ILE A 22 -4.21 -2.29 -19.57
C ILE A 22 -2.70 -2.56 -19.56
N GLU A 23 -1.90 -1.59 -20.01
CA GLU A 23 -0.43 -1.72 -20.01
C GLU A 23 0.13 -1.74 -18.59
N ARG A 24 -0.37 -0.89 -17.67
CA ARG A 24 -0.01 -0.93 -16.24
C ARG A 24 -0.35 -2.28 -15.63
N ARG A 25 -1.56 -2.80 -15.91
CA ARG A 25 -2.02 -4.11 -15.44
C ARG A 25 -1.12 -5.24 -15.93
N ASN A 26 -0.75 -5.24 -17.20
CA ASN A 26 0.14 -6.25 -17.78
C ASN A 26 1.54 -6.17 -17.16
N PHE A 27 2.08 -4.96 -17.00
CA PHE A 27 3.36 -4.77 -16.32
C PHE A 27 3.34 -5.29 -14.87
N ILE A 28 2.26 -5.04 -14.12
CA ILE A 28 2.08 -5.58 -12.77
C ILE A 28 2.01 -7.11 -12.80
N ASN A 29 1.27 -7.70 -13.74
CA ASN A 29 1.19 -9.15 -13.88
C ASN A 29 2.58 -9.75 -14.07
N ASP A 30 3.38 -9.21 -14.98
CA ASP A 30 4.75 -9.67 -15.23
C ASP A 30 5.66 -9.44 -14.02
N LEU A 31 5.44 -8.36 -13.28
CA LEU A 31 6.22 -8.01 -12.08
C LEU A 31 6.00 -9.01 -10.94
N ILE A 32 4.75 -9.47 -10.74
CA ILE A 32 4.42 -10.39 -9.66
C ILE A 32 4.83 -11.84 -9.96
N VAL A 33 5.06 -12.20 -11.23
CA VAL A 33 5.54 -13.54 -11.59
C VAL A 33 6.91 -13.81 -10.93
N GLY A 34 6.96 -14.90 -10.17
CA GLY A 34 8.18 -15.36 -9.50
C GLY A 34 8.53 -14.62 -8.20
N LEU A 35 7.65 -13.74 -7.71
CA LEU A 35 7.78 -13.21 -6.36
C LEU A 35 7.36 -14.25 -5.33
N ASN A 36 8.15 -14.39 -4.26
CA ASN A 36 7.86 -15.31 -3.16
C ASN A 36 7.03 -14.63 -2.06
N PHE A 37 5.91 -14.01 -2.45
CA PHE A 37 4.96 -13.37 -1.53
C PHE A 37 3.55 -13.92 -1.80
N GLU A 38 2.75 -14.02 -0.74
CA GLU A 38 1.31 -14.14 -0.91
C GLU A 38 0.77 -12.81 -1.46
N VAL A 39 0.03 -12.86 -2.57
CA VAL A 39 -0.42 -11.66 -3.29
C VAL A 39 -1.92 -11.44 -3.05
N TYR A 40 -2.26 -10.29 -2.49
CA TYR A 40 -3.64 -9.82 -2.35
C TYR A 40 -3.88 -8.65 -3.30
N ARG A 41 -4.63 -8.94 -4.36
CA ARG A 41 -5.03 -7.94 -5.36
C ARG A 41 -6.43 -7.42 -5.05
N PHE A 42 -6.52 -6.13 -4.77
CA PHE A 42 -7.80 -5.46 -4.54
C PHE A 42 -8.52 -5.23 -5.88
N PRO A 43 -9.87 -5.14 -5.88
CA PRO A 43 -10.63 -4.83 -7.09
C PRO A 43 -10.24 -3.45 -7.63
N SER A 44 -9.99 -3.35 -8.94
CA SER A 44 -9.57 -2.10 -9.58
C SER A 44 -10.67 -1.04 -9.66
N ASN A 45 -11.93 -1.42 -9.45
CA ASN A 45 -13.09 -0.54 -9.47
C ASN A 45 -13.52 -0.09 -8.06
N MET A 46 -12.72 -0.37 -7.04
CA MET A 46 -12.96 0.05 -5.66
C MET A 46 -12.74 1.56 -5.55
N LYS A 47 -13.81 2.31 -5.27
CA LYS A 47 -13.81 3.77 -5.16
C LYS A 47 -14.06 4.24 -3.74
N LEU A 48 -14.91 3.53 -3.01
CA LEU A 48 -15.38 3.91 -1.69
C LEU A 48 -14.72 3.09 -0.59
N PHE A 49 -14.65 3.68 0.61
CA PHE A 49 -14.18 2.99 1.80
C PHE A 49 -14.98 1.72 2.12
N ASP A 50 -16.30 1.74 1.95
CA ASP A 50 -17.15 0.57 2.22
C ASP A 50 -16.77 -0.63 1.34
N GLU A 51 -16.38 -0.39 0.09
CA GLU A 51 -15.93 -1.44 -0.83
C GLU A 51 -14.58 -2.03 -0.42
N TYR A 52 -13.68 -1.19 0.11
CA TYR A 52 -12.42 -1.63 0.73
C TYR A 52 -12.69 -2.51 1.94
N TYR A 53 -13.53 -2.03 2.84
CA TYR A 53 -13.89 -2.71 4.07
C TYR A 53 -14.53 -4.07 3.78
N ASP A 54 -15.46 -4.13 2.83
CA ASP A 54 -16.09 -5.38 2.40
C ASP A 54 -15.07 -6.38 1.83
N PHE A 55 -14.06 -5.91 1.09
CA PHE A 55 -13.00 -6.76 0.59
C PHE A 55 -12.14 -7.32 1.74
N VAL A 56 -11.70 -6.49 2.67
CA VAL A 56 -10.94 -6.90 3.88
C VAL A 56 -11.71 -7.97 4.64
N LYS A 57 -12.99 -7.75 4.87
CA LYS A 57 -13.88 -8.69 5.57
C LYS A 57 -14.04 -10.01 4.81
N LYS A 58 -14.29 -9.94 3.50
CA LYS A 58 -14.48 -11.11 2.63
C LYS A 58 -13.23 -11.97 2.54
N LYS A 59 -12.05 -11.34 2.44
CA LYS A 59 -10.76 -12.01 2.35
C LYS A 59 -10.19 -12.41 3.72
N LYS A 60 -10.82 -11.97 4.82
CA LYS A 60 -10.36 -12.20 6.20
C LYS A 60 -8.92 -11.72 6.41
N LEU A 61 -8.60 -10.53 5.89
CA LEU A 61 -7.28 -9.90 6.06
C LEU A 61 -7.14 -9.24 7.43
N TYR A 62 -7.55 -9.94 8.48
CA TYR A 62 -7.55 -9.43 9.84
C TYR A 62 -7.45 -10.61 10.80
N GLU A 63 -6.76 -10.41 11.93
CA GLU A 63 -6.67 -11.42 12.98
C GLU A 63 -7.06 -10.79 14.33
N PRO A 64 -8.24 -11.12 14.89
CA PRO A 64 -8.67 -10.55 16.16
C PRO A 64 -7.86 -11.18 17.31
N TRP A 65 -7.25 -10.36 18.17
CA TRP A 65 -6.48 -10.83 19.32
C TRP A 65 -7.33 -11.45 20.44
N TYR A 66 -8.66 -11.32 20.37
CA TYR A 66 -9.61 -11.88 21.33
C TYR A 66 -10.85 -12.42 20.63
N LYS A 67 -11.51 -13.41 21.24
CA LYS A 67 -12.76 -13.98 20.71
C LYS A 67 -13.97 -13.14 21.13
N ALA A 68 -14.77 -12.70 20.17
CA ALA A 68 -16.06 -12.06 20.37
C ALA A 68 -17.14 -12.67 19.48
N LYS A 69 -18.42 -12.44 19.80
CA LYS A 69 -19.55 -12.89 18.96
C LYS A 69 -19.64 -12.12 17.65
N SER A 70 -19.26 -10.84 17.67
CA SER A 70 -19.17 -9.96 16.51
C SER A 70 -18.17 -8.85 16.79
N TYR A 71 -17.66 -8.26 15.70
CA TYR A 71 -16.82 -7.07 15.74
C TYR A 71 -17.49 -5.98 14.90
N ASN A 72 -17.38 -4.74 15.34
CA ASN A 72 -17.82 -3.61 14.55
C ASN A 72 -16.78 -3.25 13.47
N GLY A 73 -17.13 -2.31 12.59
CA GLY A 73 -16.27 -1.94 11.46
C GLY A 73 -14.92 -1.37 11.88
N SER A 74 -14.90 -0.49 12.89
CA SER A 74 -13.67 0.09 13.43
C SER A 74 -12.72 -0.99 13.95
N GLN A 75 -13.24 -1.95 14.71
CA GLN A 75 -12.43 -3.07 15.22
C GLN A 75 -11.82 -3.92 14.10
N ILE A 76 -12.59 -4.21 13.04
CA ILE A 76 -12.08 -4.98 11.90
C ILE A 76 -10.95 -4.21 11.18
N LEU A 77 -11.05 -2.88 11.13
CA LEU A 77 -10.01 -2.05 10.52
C LEU A 77 -8.76 -1.96 11.39
N ASP A 78 -8.92 -1.83 12.71
CA ASP A 78 -7.81 -1.88 13.66
C ASP A 78 -7.05 -3.21 13.50
N PHE A 79 -7.76 -4.34 13.50
CA PHE A 79 -7.14 -5.66 13.27
C PHE A 79 -6.51 -5.79 11.88
N HIS A 80 -7.06 -5.09 10.88
CA HIS A 80 -6.48 -5.09 9.55
C HIS A 80 -5.17 -4.30 9.51
N TRP A 81 -5.09 -3.19 10.24
CA TRP A 81 -3.85 -2.43 10.39
C TRP A 81 -2.79 -3.22 11.15
N ASP A 82 -3.17 -3.93 12.22
CA ASP A 82 -2.28 -4.88 12.88
C ASP A 82 -1.81 -5.97 11.90
N TRP A 83 -2.73 -6.53 11.10
CA TRP A 83 -2.41 -7.52 10.07
C TRP A 83 -1.41 -6.97 9.05
N ILE A 84 -1.52 -5.71 8.62
CA ILE A 84 -0.56 -5.04 7.72
C ILE A 84 0.84 -5.04 8.37
N SER A 85 0.94 -4.73 9.66
CA SER A 85 2.21 -4.66 10.40
C SER A 85 2.90 -6.04 10.60
N GLU A 86 2.11 -7.12 10.70
CA GLU A 86 2.60 -8.45 11.09
C GLU A 86 2.80 -9.42 9.91
N ASN A 87 2.36 -9.05 8.70
CA ASN A 87 2.38 -9.95 7.55
C ASN A 87 3.54 -9.71 6.57
N ASN A 88 3.86 -10.77 5.84
CA ASN A 88 4.82 -10.75 4.74
C ASN A 88 4.12 -11.06 3.42
N ALA A 89 3.34 -10.09 2.95
CA ALA A 89 2.49 -10.23 1.77
C ALA A 89 2.71 -9.06 0.80
N LEU A 90 2.26 -9.24 -0.44
CA LEU A 90 2.23 -8.19 -1.46
C LEU A 90 0.78 -7.76 -1.70
N ILE A 91 0.52 -6.48 -1.44
CA ILE A 91 -0.74 -5.83 -1.75
C ILE A 91 -0.64 -5.14 -3.10
N VAL A 92 -1.66 -5.32 -3.94
CA VAL A 92 -1.77 -4.66 -5.25
C VAL A 92 -3.07 -3.90 -5.31
N MET A 93 -2.99 -2.59 -5.58
CA MET A 93 -4.15 -1.71 -5.78
C MET A 93 -4.00 -0.98 -7.11
N GLU A 94 -4.87 -1.29 -8.06
CA GLU A 94 -4.85 -0.67 -9.37
C GLU A 94 -5.80 0.51 -9.45
N GLU A 95 -5.46 1.48 -10.30
CA GLU A 95 -6.26 2.68 -10.54
C GLU A 95 -6.62 3.43 -9.25
N PHE A 96 -5.60 3.53 -8.39
CA PHE A 96 -5.67 4.11 -7.05
C PHE A 96 -6.20 5.54 -7.04
N GLU A 97 -6.02 6.26 -8.16
CA GLU A 97 -6.50 7.62 -8.26
C GLU A 97 -8.05 7.73 -8.33
N GLN A 98 -8.74 6.63 -8.62
CA GLN A 98 -10.20 6.58 -8.67
C GLN A 98 -10.85 6.42 -7.28
N MET A 99 -10.05 6.08 -6.27
CA MET A 99 -10.49 6.01 -4.87
C MET A 99 -10.73 7.40 -4.28
N GLU A 100 -11.65 7.49 -3.33
CA GLU A 100 -11.88 8.69 -2.53
C GLU A 100 -10.56 9.20 -1.94
N GLU A 101 -10.27 10.49 -2.13
CA GLU A 101 -8.95 11.05 -1.81
C GLU A 101 -8.62 10.97 -0.32
N SER A 102 -9.58 11.31 0.56
CA SER A 102 -9.42 11.22 2.01
C SER A 102 -8.93 9.82 2.43
N TRP A 103 -9.62 8.80 1.92
CA TRP A 103 -9.37 7.40 2.25
C TRP A 103 -8.07 6.88 1.67
N ARG A 104 -7.81 7.12 0.38
CA ARG A 104 -6.61 6.60 -0.29
C ARG A 104 -5.34 7.22 0.31
N ILE A 105 -5.41 8.48 0.75
CA ILE A 105 -4.30 9.17 1.41
C ILE A 105 -4.04 8.58 2.79
N GLU A 106 -5.09 8.34 3.59
CA GLU A 106 -4.95 7.71 4.90
C GLU A 106 -4.39 6.28 4.77
N LEU A 107 -4.91 5.51 3.81
CA LEU A 107 -4.43 4.16 3.53
C LEU A 107 -2.93 4.13 3.19
N LEU A 108 -2.48 5.03 2.29
CA LEU A 108 -1.05 5.11 1.95
C LEU A 108 -0.20 5.61 3.11
N ARG A 109 -0.70 6.55 3.92
CA ARG A 109 -0.02 7.00 5.13
C ARG A 109 0.26 5.82 6.06
N ILE A 110 -0.71 4.93 6.26
CA ILE A 110 -0.52 3.71 7.08
C ILE A 110 0.61 2.84 6.50
N TYR A 111 0.56 2.47 5.21
CA TYR A 111 1.62 1.66 4.59
C TYR A 111 3.01 2.33 4.70
N LEU A 112 3.09 3.65 4.50
CA LEU A 112 4.35 4.39 4.58
C LEU A 112 4.89 4.48 6.02
N ASN A 113 4.01 4.64 7.00
CA ASN A 113 4.39 4.65 8.40
C ASN A 113 4.91 3.27 8.85
N GLU A 114 4.28 2.19 8.39
CA GLU A 114 4.71 0.82 8.70
C GLU A 114 6.12 0.54 8.19
N ILE A 115 6.44 0.93 6.94
CA ILE A 115 7.78 0.71 6.39
C ILE A 115 8.84 1.63 7.04
N GLU A 116 8.49 2.85 7.43
CA GLU A 116 9.40 3.81 8.09
C GLU A 116 9.74 3.40 9.53
N ASN A 117 8.78 2.82 10.26
CA ASN A 117 8.94 2.42 11.66
C ASN A 117 9.56 1.05 11.91
N ARG A 118 9.81 0.33 10.83
CA ARG A 118 10.27 -1.05 10.89
C ARG A 118 11.75 -1.21 11.26
N LYS A 119 12.06 -2.25 12.02
CA LYS A 119 13.44 -2.67 12.33
C LYS A 119 13.95 -3.68 11.31
N LYS A 120 15.27 -3.77 11.19
CA LYS A 120 15.93 -4.75 10.32
C LYS A 120 15.57 -6.17 10.75
N GLY A 121 14.95 -6.94 9.84
CA GLY A 121 14.64 -8.36 10.03
C GLY A 121 13.20 -8.68 10.42
N GLU A 122 12.33 -7.69 10.62
CA GLU A 122 10.89 -7.91 10.84
C GLU A 122 10.22 -8.47 9.57
N LYS A 123 8.91 -8.75 9.54
CA LYS A 123 8.18 -9.10 8.29
C LYS A 123 7.77 -7.84 7.54
N LYS A 124 7.65 -7.90 6.20
CA LYS A 124 7.35 -6.71 5.38
C LYS A 124 6.06 -6.90 4.60
N ILE A 125 5.12 -5.99 4.76
CA ILE A 125 4.11 -5.81 3.73
C ILE A 125 4.69 -5.00 2.57
N HIS A 126 4.45 -5.49 1.36
CA HIS A 126 4.84 -4.84 0.12
C HIS A 126 3.59 -4.25 -0.52
N LEU A 127 3.75 -3.11 -1.20
CA LEU A 127 2.64 -2.44 -1.85
C LEU A 127 3.05 -2.06 -3.27
N ILE A 128 2.20 -2.40 -4.22
CA ILE A 128 2.20 -1.87 -5.57
C ILE A 128 0.88 -1.11 -5.75
N ILE A 129 0.98 0.17 -6.09
CA ILE A 129 -0.16 0.98 -6.53
C ILE A 129 0.03 1.40 -7.99
N SER A 130 -1.07 1.59 -8.73
CA SER A 130 -1.04 2.15 -10.08
C SER A 130 -2.04 3.28 -10.27
N GLN A 131 -1.70 4.25 -11.11
CA GLN A 131 -2.57 5.36 -11.55
C GLN A 131 -1.99 5.99 -12.83
N GLU A 132 -2.73 6.84 -13.52
CA GLU A 132 -2.30 7.42 -14.80
C GLU A 132 -1.06 8.33 -14.65
N SER A 133 -1.03 9.14 -13.60
CA SER A 133 0.06 10.09 -13.33
C SER A 133 0.37 10.18 -11.83
N GLU A 134 1.46 10.84 -11.45
CA GLU A 134 1.80 11.05 -10.04
C GLU A 134 0.78 11.97 -9.32
N ASN A 135 0.21 12.94 -10.05
CA ASN A 135 -0.90 13.80 -9.61
C ASN A 135 -0.74 14.48 -8.22
N GLY A 136 0.49 14.86 -7.89
CA GLY A 136 0.84 15.51 -6.62
C GLY A 136 0.67 14.61 -5.40
N LEU A 137 0.62 13.28 -5.59
CA LEU A 137 0.41 12.32 -4.51
C LEU A 137 1.51 12.44 -3.44
N THR A 138 2.76 12.65 -3.85
CA THR A 138 3.91 12.84 -2.97
C THR A 138 3.71 14.08 -2.10
N GLU A 139 3.30 15.21 -2.68
CA GLU A 139 3.01 16.44 -1.95
C GLU A 139 1.82 16.30 -1.01
N LYS A 140 0.79 15.54 -1.39
CA LYS A 140 -0.38 15.27 -0.53
C LYS A 140 0.03 14.40 0.65
N LEU A 141 0.82 13.35 0.43
CA LEU A 141 1.32 12.46 1.48
C LEU A 141 2.27 13.19 2.44
N ALA A 142 3.13 14.05 1.92
CA ALA A 142 4.06 14.84 2.73
C ALA A 142 3.34 15.77 3.74
N LYS A 143 2.06 16.11 3.51
CA LYS A 143 1.27 16.92 4.45
C LYS A 143 0.66 16.13 5.60
N VAL A 144 0.59 14.80 5.48
CA VAL A 144 -0.11 13.93 6.44
C VAL A 144 0.79 12.87 7.08
N ILE A 145 2.01 12.68 6.57
CA ILE A 145 2.92 11.67 7.09
C ILE A 145 3.44 12.06 8.47
N ASP A 146 3.58 11.08 9.34
CA ASP A 146 4.06 11.29 10.70
C ASP A 146 5.60 11.27 10.69
N ILE A 147 6.23 12.36 11.15
CA ILE A 147 7.69 12.45 11.31
C ILE A 147 8.09 12.30 12.78
N ARG A 148 9.23 11.65 13.01
CA ARG A 148 9.78 11.52 14.36
C ARG A 148 10.35 12.86 14.85
N GLU A 149 10.30 13.10 16.16
CA GLU A 149 10.78 14.35 16.77
C GLU A 149 12.23 14.72 16.44
N ASN A 150 13.09 13.74 16.12
CA ASN A 150 14.51 13.95 15.76
C ASN A 150 14.81 13.64 14.28
N GLU A 151 13.79 13.66 13.44
CA GLU A 151 13.94 13.40 12.00
C GLU A 151 14.71 14.55 11.32
N ARG A 152 15.70 14.20 10.50
CA ARG A 152 16.50 15.17 9.72
C ARG A 152 15.97 15.33 8.29
N ARG A 153 15.27 14.32 7.78
CA ARG A 153 14.63 14.35 6.46
C ARG A 153 13.40 15.23 6.50
N THR A 154 13.09 15.88 5.39
CA THR A 154 11.77 16.51 5.21
C THR A 154 10.69 15.43 5.04
N GLU A 155 9.44 15.78 5.29
CA GLU A 155 8.28 14.91 5.08
C GLU A 155 8.26 14.34 3.67
N LYS A 156 8.57 15.18 2.67
CA LYS A 156 8.70 14.77 1.26
C LYS A 156 9.83 13.74 1.06
N GLN A 157 10.97 13.92 1.71
CA GLN A 157 12.07 12.95 1.65
C GLN A 157 11.70 11.61 2.31
N VAL A 158 10.93 11.64 3.40
CA VAL A 158 10.40 10.41 4.04
C VAL A 158 9.48 9.66 3.07
N VAL A 159 8.55 10.37 2.40
CA VAL A 159 7.69 9.75 1.38
C VAL A 159 8.52 9.14 0.25
N GLN A 160 9.47 9.88 -0.33
CA GLN A 160 10.33 9.40 -1.44
C GLN A 160 11.28 8.25 -1.03
N GLN A 161 11.64 8.17 0.24
CA GLN A 161 12.41 7.05 0.74
C GLN A 161 11.59 5.77 0.80
N ASN A 162 10.29 5.88 1.05
CA ASN A 162 9.41 4.74 1.31
C ASN A 162 8.52 4.36 0.11
N LEU A 163 8.35 5.26 -0.86
CA LEU A 163 7.62 5.06 -2.11
C LEU A 163 8.51 5.38 -3.31
N GLU A 164 8.72 4.42 -4.20
CA GLU A 164 9.40 4.62 -5.48
C GLU A 164 8.38 4.79 -6.61
N ILE A 165 8.61 5.77 -7.48
CA ILE A 165 7.78 6.00 -8.66
C ILE A 165 8.46 5.37 -9.89
N ILE A 166 7.72 4.51 -10.59
CA ILE A 166 8.15 3.85 -11.81
C ILE A 166 7.24 4.32 -12.95
N ASN A 167 7.80 5.09 -13.87
CA ASN A 167 7.13 5.50 -15.09
C ASN A 167 7.41 4.46 -16.20
N ILE A 168 6.36 3.86 -16.75
CA ILE A 168 6.45 2.80 -17.77
C ILE A 168 6.08 3.27 -19.17
#